data_AF-A0A2P7RVV0-F1
#
_entry.id   AF-A0A2P7RVV0-F1
#
_cell.length_a   1.000
_cell.length_b   1.000
_cell.length_c   1.000
_cell.angle_alpha   90.00
_cell.angle_beta   90.00
_cell.angle_gamma   90.00
#
_symmetry.space_group_name_H-M   'P 1'
#
loop_
_entity.id
_entity.type
_entity.pdbx_description
1 polymer ?
#
loop_
_entity_poly.entity_id
_entity_poly.type
_entity_poly.pdbx_seq_one_letter_code
_entity_poly.pdbx_strand_id
1 'polypeptide(L)'
;MSTKLRLSDLVPAGFVAERITHIADETCMLLSRAAATATCPACGRMSQTVRSRYYRQVADLPLSGRRVRLLVRTRRFTCDAVLCSRQIFAERFGDVLPPYARRTGRLEHLVHHLALALGGRPAARFAQRLMLPVSNDILLRVIRRQGLPPSPPPSVIGIDDWAWRRNHRYGTIVCDLERR
;
A
#
# COMPACT_ATOMS: atom_id res chain seq x y z
N MET A 1 28.49 13.81 3.52
CA MET A 1 28.35 13.93 2.05
C MET A 1 27.05 14.69 1.77
N SER A 2 27.10 15.83 1.08
CA SER A 2 25.91 16.60 0.72
C SER A 2 25.37 16.07 -0.61
N THR A 3 24.32 15.26 -0.56
CA THR A 3 23.61 14.79 -1.75
C THR A 3 22.58 15.85 -2.13
N LYS A 4 22.71 16.46 -3.31
CA LYS A 4 21.68 17.34 -3.86
C LYS A 4 20.38 16.56 -3.99
N LEU A 5 19.26 17.12 -3.52
CA LEU A 5 17.93 16.54 -3.69
C LEU A 5 17.63 16.34 -5.18
N ARG A 6 17.29 15.11 -5.56
CA ARG A 6 16.91 14.73 -6.92
C ARG A 6 15.43 14.44 -6.98
N LEU A 7 14.85 14.59 -8.16
CA LEU A 7 13.43 14.30 -8.40
C LEU A 7 13.09 12.81 -8.15
N SER A 8 14.07 11.92 -8.36
CA SER A 8 14.01 10.50 -8.01
C SER A 8 13.79 10.24 -6.52
N ASP A 9 14.13 11.19 -5.65
CA ASP A 9 13.99 11.03 -4.19
C ASP A 9 12.54 11.23 -3.74
N LEU A 10 11.71 11.86 -4.59
CA LEU A 10 10.30 12.14 -4.32
C LEU A 10 9.36 11.10 -4.96
N VAL A 11 9.79 10.51 -6.07
CA VAL A 11 9.03 9.53 -6.85
C VAL A 11 9.24 8.12 -6.27
N PRO A 12 8.19 7.29 -6.16
CA PRO A 12 8.37 5.92 -5.69
C PRO A 12 9.36 5.13 -6.57
N ALA A 13 10.14 4.25 -5.95
CA ALA A 13 11.19 3.50 -6.64
C ALA A 13 10.65 2.73 -7.88
N GLY A 14 11.43 2.74 -8.96
CA GLY A 14 11.08 2.08 -10.22
C GLY A 14 10.12 2.86 -11.13
N PHE A 15 9.67 4.05 -10.71
CA PHE A 15 8.90 4.96 -11.55
C PHE A 15 9.73 6.13 -12.05
N VAL A 16 9.32 6.66 -13.19
CA VAL A 16 9.77 7.93 -13.76
C VAL A 16 8.58 8.88 -13.75
N ALA A 17 8.77 10.09 -13.25
CA ALA A 17 7.78 11.15 -13.37
C ALA A 17 7.86 11.77 -14.77
N GLU A 18 6.79 11.62 -15.55
CA GLU A 18 6.67 12.23 -16.88
C GLU A 18 6.16 13.67 -16.78
N ARG A 19 5.25 13.93 -15.85
CA ARG A 19 4.65 15.24 -15.65
C ARG A 19 4.15 15.41 -14.22
N ILE A 20 4.34 16.59 -13.66
CA ILE A 20 3.81 16.99 -12.35
C ILE A 20 2.91 18.21 -12.57
N THR A 21 1.69 18.15 -12.04
CA THR A 21 0.76 19.28 -12.05
C THR A 21 0.24 19.53 -10.65
N HIS A 22 0.02 20.81 -10.35
CA HIS A 22 -0.53 21.23 -9.07
C HIS A 22 -1.96 21.75 -9.31
N ILE A 23 -2.93 21.15 -8.63
CA ILE A 23 -4.34 21.49 -8.74
C ILE A 23 -4.86 21.71 -7.32
N ALA A 24 -5.15 22.96 -6.96
CA ALA A 24 -5.54 23.33 -5.60
C ALA A 24 -4.59 22.76 -4.52
N ASP A 25 -5.11 21.97 -3.59
CA ASP A 25 -4.39 21.30 -2.49
C ASP A 25 -3.82 19.92 -2.87
N GLU A 26 -3.84 19.56 -4.16
CA GLU A 26 -3.35 18.28 -4.67
C GLU A 26 -2.20 18.45 -5.67
N THR A 27 -1.17 17.61 -5.52
CA THR A 27 -0.12 17.39 -6.51
C THR A 27 -0.43 16.10 -7.26
N CYS A 28 -0.66 16.23 -8.57
CA CYS A 28 -0.87 15.10 -9.47
C CYS A 28 0.43 14.77 -10.20
N MET A 29 0.84 13.50 -10.17
CA MET A 29 2.05 13.04 -10.87
C MET A 29 1.72 11.94 -11.88
N LEU A 30 2.00 12.18 -13.15
CA LEU A 30 1.95 11.16 -14.19
C LEU A 30 3.23 10.32 -14.12
N LEU A 31 3.09 9.05 -13.81
CA LEU A 31 4.20 8.12 -13.63
C LEU A 31 4.16 6.99 -14.65
N SER A 32 5.33 6.55 -15.09
CA SER A 32 5.50 5.33 -15.87
C SER A 32 6.73 4.55 -15.39
N ARG A 33 6.89 3.31 -15.87
CA ARG A 33 8.08 2.49 -15.58
C ARG A 33 9.12 2.71 -16.66
N ALA A 34 10.37 2.95 -16.25
CA ALA A 34 11.51 3.11 -17.17
C ALA A 34 11.82 1.85 -17.97
N ALA A 35 11.67 0.67 -17.34
CA ALA A 35 12.03 -0.60 -17.95
C ALA A 35 11.20 -0.86 -19.22
N ALA A 36 11.86 -1.19 -20.33
CA ALA A 36 11.19 -1.50 -21.59
C ALA A 36 10.39 -2.82 -21.53
N THR A 37 10.79 -3.73 -20.63
CA THR A 37 10.26 -5.10 -20.55
C THR A 37 9.53 -5.33 -19.23
N ALA A 38 8.73 -6.39 -19.18
CA ALA A 38 8.12 -6.90 -17.96
C ALA A 38 8.08 -8.42 -17.94
N THR A 39 8.13 -9.00 -16.75
CA THR A 39 8.11 -10.44 -16.54
C THR A 39 6.68 -10.94 -16.33
N CYS A 40 6.30 -11.99 -17.05
CA CYS A 40 5.01 -12.64 -16.87
C CYS A 40 4.92 -13.24 -15.46
N PRO A 41 3.91 -12.86 -14.64
CA PRO A 41 3.81 -13.34 -13.26
C PRO A 41 3.39 -14.81 -13.15
N ALA A 42 2.96 -15.45 -14.24
CA ALA A 42 2.55 -16.86 -14.25
C ALA A 42 3.71 -17.81 -14.59
N CYS A 43 4.51 -17.48 -15.60
CA CYS A 43 5.57 -18.37 -16.10
C CYS A 43 6.99 -17.78 -16.02
N GLY A 44 7.16 -16.55 -15.56
CA GLY A 44 8.47 -15.91 -15.46
C GLY A 44 9.07 -15.45 -16.79
N ARG A 45 8.40 -15.63 -17.93
CA ARG A 45 8.91 -15.19 -19.23
C ARG A 45 8.93 -13.67 -19.35
N MET A 46 10.07 -13.11 -19.75
CA MET A 46 10.18 -11.69 -20.08
C MET A 46 9.47 -11.39 -21.40
N SER A 47 8.71 -10.29 -21.44
CA SER A 47 8.06 -9.79 -22.65
C SER A 47 8.35 -8.31 -22.86
N GLN A 48 8.48 -7.92 -24.12
CA GLN A 48 8.59 -6.52 -24.56
C GLN A 48 7.34 -6.06 -25.33
N THR A 49 6.48 -7.00 -25.73
CA THR A 49 5.33 -6.75 -26.60
C THR A 49 4.17 -6.15 -25.82
N VAL A 50 4.03 -4.83 -25.88
CA VAL A 50 2.94 -4.09 -25.23
C VAL A 50 1.66 -4.21 -26.07
N ARG A 51 0.62 -4.83 -25.49
CA ARG A 51 -0.70 -4.99 -26.11
C ARG A 51 -1.58 -3.77 -25.92
N SER A 52 -1.58 -3.18 -24.72
CA SER A 52 -2.39 -2.01 -24.39
C SER A 52 -1.82 -1.28 -23.17
N ARG A 53 -2.35 -0.08 -22.90
CA ARG A 53 -1.98 0.74 -21.74
C ARG A 53 -3.25 1.24 -21.06
N TYR A 54 -3.21 1.39 -19.75
CA TYR A 54 -4.30 1.97 -18.96
C TYR A 54 -3.73 2.79 -17.81
N TYR A 55 -4.55 3.65 -17.22
CA TYR A 55 -4.14 4.47 -16.09
C TYR A 55 -4.75 3.98 -14.78
N ARG A 56 -3.96 4.04 -13.71
CA ARG A 56 -4.41 3.81 -12.32
C ARG A 56 -4.22 5.09 -11.53
N GLN A 57 -5.24 5.47 -10.77
CA GLN A 57 -5.10 6.51 -9.76
C GLN A 57 -4.72 5.87 -8.43
N VAL A 58 -3.64 6.37 -7.83
CA VAL A 58 -3.04 5.82 -6.61
C VAL A 58 -2.71 6.98 -5.68
N ALA A 59 -3.13 6.91 -4.42
CA ALA A 59 -2.72 7.89 -3.43
C ALA A 59 -1.31 7.59 -2.91
N ASP A 60 -0.57 8.64 -2.58
CA ASP A 60 0.80 8.53 -2.06
C ASP A 60 1.01 9.51 -0.89
N LEU A 61 2.21 9.47 -0.30
CA LEU A 61 2.58 10.37 0.78
C LEU A 61 2.44 11.84 0.35
N PRO A 62 1.93 12.72 1.23
CA PRO A 62 1.84 14.14 0.97
C PRO A 62 3.20 14.73 0.64
N LEU A 63 3.21 15.73 -0.23
CA LEU A 63 4.41 16.43 -0.67
C LEU A 63 4.17 17.93 -0.58
N SER A 64 5.07 18.64 0.11
CA SER A 64 5.04 20.11 0.22
C SER A 64 3.69 20.65 0.68
N GLY A 65 3.09 20.02 1.70
CA GLY A 65 1.79 20.45 2.26
C GLY A 65 0.60 20.19 1.34
N ARG A 66 0.71 19.26 0.39
CA ARG A 66 -0.36 18.89 -0.54
C ARG A 66 -0.60 17.39 -0.56
N ARG A 67 -1.85 17.00 -0.81
CA ARG A 67 -2.21 15.62 -1.14
C ARG A 67 -1.46 15.19 -2.40
N VAL A 68 -1.05 13.93 -2.50
CA VAL A 68 -0.40 13.42 -3.70
C VAL A 68 -1.24 12.33 -4.33
N ARG A 69 -1.55 12.51 -5.61
CA ARG A 69 -2.22 11.52 -6.46
C ARG A 69 -1.32 11.16 -7.63
N LEU A 70 -0.96 9.89 -7.71
CA LEU A 70 -0.18 9.32 -8.80
C LEU A 70 -1.15 8.80 -9.86
N LEU A 71 -0.99 9.26 -11.09
CA LEU A 71 -1.59 8.70 -12.28
C LEU A 71 -0.58 7.75 -12.93
N VAL A 72 -0.68 6.47 -12.61
CA VAL A 72 0.28 5.47 -13.06
C VAL A 72 -0.14 4.89 -14.40
N ARG A 73 0.63 5.18 -15.45
CA ARG A 73 0.50 4.59 -16.78
C ARG A 73 0.99 3.13 -16.72
N THR A 74 0.04 2.21 -16.66
CA THR A 74 0.29 0.77 -16.56
C THR A 74 0.16 0.10 -17.93
N ARG A 75 1.17 -0.68 -18.33
CA ARG A 75 1.19 -1.46 -19.58
C ARG A 75 0.65 -2.88 -19.35
N ARG A 76 -0.06 -3.40 -20.36
CA ARG A 76 -0.38 -4.82 -20.51
C ARG A 76 0.49 -5.41 -21.62
N PHE A 77 1.20 -6.48 -21.30
CA PHE A 77 2.09 -7.21 -22.18
C PHE A 77 1.44 -8.51 -22.66
N THR A 78 1.82 -8.96 -23.85
CA THR A 78 1.51 -10.30 -24.34
C THR A 78 2.59 -11.28 -23.87
N CYS A 79 2.19 -12.43 -23.32
CA CYS A 79 3.09 -13.54 -23.05
C CYS A 79 3.07 -14.49 -24.25
N ASP A 80 4.24 -14.76 -24.81
CA ASP A 80 4.47 -15.63 -25.96
C ASP A 80 4.92 -17.05 -25.57
N ALA A 81 4.97 -17.36 -24.27
CA ALA A 81 5.28 -18.71 -23.80
C ALA A 81 4.17 -19.69 -24.20
N VAL A 82 4.50 -20.68 -25.03
CA VAL A 82 3.57 -21.68 -25.59
C VAL A 82 2.73 -22.37 -24.51
N LEU A 83 3.33 -22.74 -23.39
CA LEU A 83 2.64 -23.46 -22.29
C LEU A 83 2.02 -22.54 -21.23
N CYS A 84 2.06 -21.21 -21.42
CA CYS A 84 1.53 -20.28 -20.44
C CYS A 84 0.05 -20.00 -20.72
N SER A 85 -0.82 -20.38 -19.78
CA SER A 85 -2.25 -20.07 -19.83
C SER A 85 -2.54 -18.56 -19.83
N ARG A 86 -1.58 -17.75 -19.37
CA ARG A 86 -1.72 -16.30 -19.27
C ARG A 86 -1.13 -15.60 -20.49
N GLN A 87 -1.95 -15.43 -21.51
CA GLN A 87 -1.58 -14.74 -22.76
C GLN A 87 -1.37 -13.23 -22.60
N ILE A 88 -2.05 -12.58 -21.64
CA ILE A 88 -1.91 -11.14 -21.37
C ILE A 88 -1.69 -10.92 -19.88
N PHE A 89 -0.74 -10.06 -19.53
CA PHE A 89 -0.50 -9.67 -18.15
C PHE A 89 -0.24 -8.17 -18.01
N ALA A 90 -0.74 -7.57 -16.93
CA ALA A 90 -0.35 -6.22 -16.55
C ALA A 90 1.03 -6.24 -15.89
N GLU A 91 1.85 -5.23 -16.18
CA GLU A 91 3.15 -5.07 -15.52
C GLU A 91 3.02 -5.01 -13.99
N ARG A 92 4.05 -5.49 -13.30
CA ARG A 92 4.12 -5.56 -11.84
C ARG A 92 5.12 -4.54 -11.32
N PHE A 93 4.79 -3.91 -10.20
CA PHE A 93 5.63 -2.89 -9.55
C PHE A 93 6.19 -3.34 -8.20
N GLY A 94 6.11 -4.64 -7.89
CA GLY A 94 6.49 -5.18 -6.58
C GLY A 94 5.69 -4.54 -5.45
N ASP A 95 6.34 -4.41 -4.29
CA ASP A 95 5.72 -3.87 -3.07
C ASP A 95 5.52 -2.35 -3.10
N VAL A 96 6.20 -1.67 -4.03
CA VAL A 96 6.00 -0.22 -4.22
C VAL A 96 4.54 0.07 -4.59
N LEU A 97 3.98 -0.75 -5.49
CA LEU A 97 2.58 -0.66 -5.88
C LEU A 97 2.02 -2.05 -6.26
N PRO A 98 1.50 -2.80 -5.27
CA PRO A 98 0.92 -4.11 -5.52
C PRO A 98 -0.25 -4.09 -6.52
N PRO A 99 -0.60 -5.24 -7.10
CA PRO A 99 -1.80 -5.37 -7.94
C PRO A 99 -3.04 -4.85 -7.19
N TYR A 100 -3.88 -4.11 -7.90
CA TYR A 100 -5.15 -3.53 -7.37
C TYR A 100 -5.00 -2.55 -6.20
N ALA A 101 -3.80 -2.32 -5.67
CA ALA A 101 -3.56 -1.34 -4.64
C ALA A 101 -3.96 0.06 -5.11
N ARG A 102 -4.66 0.80 -4.24
CA ARG A 102 -5.06 2.20 -4.45
C ARG A 102 -4.16 3.19 -3.71
N ARG A 103 -3.15 2.67 -3.01
CA ARG A 103 -2.13 3.41 -2.26
C ARG A 103 -0.77 2.78 -2.56
N THR A 104 0.28 3.59 -2.54
CA THR A 104 1.65 3.07 -2.56
C THR A 104 1.94 2.25 -1.30
N GLY A 105 2.89 1.31 -1.38
CA GLY A 105 3.28 0.51 -0.22
C GLY A 105 3.76 1.37 0.95
N ARG A 106 4.50 2.44 0.67
CA ARG A 106 4.96 3.41 1.69
C ARG A 106 3.80 4.11 2.41
N LEU A 107 2.75 4.50 1.67
CA LEU A 107 1.56 5.09 2.28
C LEU A 107 0.76 4.03 3.07
N GLU A 108 0.62 2.80 2.54
CA GLU A 108 -0.05 1.71 3.24
C GLU A 108 0.61 1.42 4.60
N HIS A 109 1.94 1.43 4.64
CA HIS A 109 2.73 1.21 5.86
C HIS A 109 2.52 2.32 6.89
N LEU A 110 2.53 3.59 6.46
CA LEU A 110 2.26 4.72 7.36
C LEU A 110 0.84 4.67 7.92
N VAL A 111 -0.15 4.35 7.07
CA VAL A 111 -1.55 4.19 7.48
C VAL A 111 -1.71 3.06 8.49
N HIS A 112 -0.98 1.96 8.32
CA HIS A 112 -0.98 0.85 9.28
C HIS A 112 -0.49 1.29 10.66
N HIS A 113 0.67 1.95 10.73
CA HIS A 113 1.22 2.45 12.00
C HIS A 113 0.32 3.48 12.68
N LEU A 114 -0.25 4.41 11.90
CA LEU A 114 -1.24 5.36 12.43
C LEU A 114 -2.47 4.64 13.00
N ALA A 115 -2.94 3.59 12.33
CA ALA A 115 -4.08 2.81 12.78
C ALA A 115 -3.78 2.06 14.08
N LEU A 116 -2.60 1.45 14.20
CA LEU A 116 -2.17 0.77 15.42
C LEU A 116 -2.03 1.75 16.60
N ALA A 117 -1.39 2.89 16.38
CA ALA A 117 -1.10 3.84 17.45
C ALA A 117 -2.34 4.58 17.97
N LEU A 118 -3.25 4.99 17.08
CA LEU A 118 -4.38 5.86 17.45
C LEU A 118 -5.74 5.13 17.42
N GLY A 119 -5.80 3.91 16.89
CA GLY A 119 -7.05 3.19 16.66
C GLY A 119 -7.93 3.85 15.60
N GLY A 120 -9.13 3.31 15.38
CA GLY A 120 -10.01 3.66 14.25
C GLY A 120 -10.28 5.17 14.02
N ARG A 121 -11.29 5.74 14.69
CA ARG A 121 -11.74 7.12 14.42
C ARG A 121 -10.69 8.19 14.76
N PRO A 122 -9.90 8.08 15.85
CA PRO A 122 -8.84 9.05 16.12
C PRO A 122 -7.78 9.06 15.02
N ALA A 123 -7.32 7.89 14.54
CA ALA A 123 -6.39 7.83 13.40
C ALA A 123 -7.01 8.46 12.14
N ALA A 124 -8.30 8.25 11.86
CA ALA A 124 -8.95 8.82 10.68
C ALA A 124 -8.96 10.36 10.70
N ARG A 125 -9.31 10.96 11.85
CA ARG A 125 -9.30 12.43 12.02
C ARG A 125 -7.88 12.99 11.90
N PHE A 126 -6.90 12.29 12.48
CA PHE A 126 -5.51 12.73 12.42
C PHE A 126 -4.94 12.61 11.00
N ALA A 127 -5.24 11.50 10.31
CA ALA A 127 -4.87 11.26 8.92
C ALA A 127 -5.40 12.35 7.98
N GLN A 128 -6.62 12.86 8.19
CA GLN A 128 -7.16 13.99 7.43
C GLN A 128 -6.30 15.27 7.58
N ARG A 129 -5.83 15.57 8.80
CA ARG A 129 -4.93 16.72 9.05
C ARG A 129 -3.56 16.52 8.41
N LEU A 130 -3.14 15.27 8.24
CA LEU A 130 -1.94 14.88 7.51
C LEU A 130 -2.16 14.72 6.01
N MET A 131 -3.31 15.13 5.46
CA MET A 131 -3.63 15.03 4.02
C MET A 131 -3.63 13.59 3.48
N LEU A 132 -3.83 12.58 4.34
CA LEU A 132 -3.89 11.17 3.95
C LEU A 132 -5.35 10.78 3.66
N PRO A 133 -5.69 10.28 2.45
CA PRO A 133 -7.08 9.96 2.08
C PRO A 133 -7.50 8.58 2.61
N VAL A 134 -7.68 8.46 3.93
CA VAL A 134 -8.12 7.21 4.59
C VAL A 134 -9.30 7.43 5.53
N SER A 135 -10.20 6.45 5.57
CA SER A 135 -11.35 6.42 6.49
C SER A 135 -11.10 5.47 7.66
N ASN A 136 -11.93 5.58 8.70
CA ASN A 136 -11.94 4.64 9.83
C ASN A 136 -11.97 3.17 9.36
N ASP A 137 -12.82 2.85 8.39
CA ASP A 137 -12.98 1.47 7.91
C ASP A 137 -11.74 0.99 7.14
N ILE A 138 -11.05 1.90 6.44
CA ILE A 138 -9.78 1.60 5.81
C ILE A 138 -8.74 1.28 6.88
N LEU A 139 -8.64 2.09 7.94
CA LEU A 139 -7.68 1.88 9.02
C LEU A 139 -7.89 0.52 9.70
N LEU A 140 -9.14 0.20 10.05
CA LEU A 140 -9.47 -1.11 10.63
C LEU A 140 -9.16 -2.26 9.67
N ARG A 141 -9.41 -2.08 8.36
CA ARG A 141 -9.08 -3.08 7.34
C ARG A 141 -7.58 -3.27 7.18
N VAL A 142 -6.78 -2.21 7.29
CA VAL A 142 -5.32 -2.26 7.19
C VAL A 142 -4.72 -3.04 8.36
N ILE A 143 -5.21 -2.81 9.58
CA ILE A 143 -4.81 -3.60 10.77
C ILE A 143 -5.11 -5.08 10.54
N ARG A 144 -6.36 -5.41 10.17
CA ARG A 144 -6.79 -6.80 9.98
C ARG A 144 -6.03 -7.54 8.87
N ARG A 145 -5.61 -6.83 7.82
CA ARG A 145 -4.91 -7.42 6.68
C ARG A 145 -3.49 -7.88 7.00
N GLN A 146 -2.79 -7.19 7.89
CA GLN A 146 -1.43 -7.59 8.27
C GLN A 146 -1.43 -8.74 9.26
N GLY A 147 -2.58 -9.03 9.89
CA GLY A 147 -2.71 -10.09 10.87
C GLY A 147 -1.85 -9.84 12.12
N LEU A 148 -1.95 -10.75 13.08
CA LEU A 148 -0.92 -10.87 14.12
C LEU A 148 0.08 -11.91 13.62
N PRO A 149 1.40 -11.69 13.81
CA PRO A 149 2.35 -12.76 13.60
C PRO A 149 1.98 -13.94 14.52
N PRO A 150 2.18 -15.20 14.06
CA PRO A 150 1.96 -16.34 14.92
C PRO A 150 2.84 -16.21 16.17
N SER A 151 2.20 -16.23 17.34
CA SER A 151 2.90 -16.26 18.61
C SER A 151 3.04 -17.71 19.08
N PRO A 152 4.18 -18.10 19.68
CA PRO A 152 4.27 -19.38 20.36
C PRO A 152 3.21 -19.47 21.47
N PRO A 153 2.79 -20.69 21.85
CA PRO A 153 1.87 -20.86 22.96
C PRO A 153 2.38 -20.15 24.23
N PRO A 154 1.50 -19.54 25.02
CA PRO A 154 1.88 -18.96 26.31
C PRO A 154 2.33 -20.05 27.29
N SER A 155 3.39 -19.79 28.06
CA SER A 155 3.83 -20.69 29.16
C SER A 155 3.04 -20.44 30.44
N VAL A 156 2.83 -19.16 30.79
CA VAL A 156 2.01 -18.76 31.94
C VAL A 156 0.86 -17.90 31.44
N ILE A 157 -0.35 -18.44 31.51
CA ILE A 157 -1.54 -17.80 30.92
C ILE A 157 -2.13 -16.77 31.89
N GLY A 158 -2.16 -15.52 31.46
CA GLY A 158 -3.04 -14.49 31.99
C GLY A 158 -4.33 -14.43 31.17
N ILE A 159 -5.48 -14.41 31.85
CA ILE A 159 -6.80 -14.28 31.23
C ILE A 159 -7.49 -13.06 31.82
N ASP A 160 -7.98 -12.17 30.95
CA ASP A 160 -8.84 -11.07 31.34
C ASP A 160 -10.06 -11.01 30.42
N ASP A 161 -11.22 -10.67 30.96
CA ASP A 161 -12.47 -10.61 30.23
C ASP A 161 -13.06 -9.19 30.24
N TRP A 162 -13.56 -8.74 29.10
CA TRP A 162 -14.27 -7.47 28.99
C TRP A 162 -15.59 -7.62 28.25
N ALA A 163 -16.54 -6.74 28.56
CA ALA A 163 -17.82 -6.69 27.87
C ALA A 163 -17.83 -5.57 26.81
N TRP A 164 -18.00 -5.92 25.52
CA TRP A 164 -18.32 -4.93 24.47
C TRP A 164 -19.70 -4.31 24.66
N ARG A 165 -20.64 -5.13 25.12
CA ARG A 165 -21.98 -4.73 25.57
C ARG A 165 -22.33 -5.64 26.73
N ARG A 166 -22.53 -5.06 27.92
CA ARG A 166 -22.88 -5.81 29.14
C ARG A 166 -24.03 -6.78 28.86
N ASN A 167 -23.88 -8.02 29.34
CA ASN A 167 -24.83 -9.12 29.16
C ASN A 167 -25.10 -9.56 27.71
N HIS A 168 -24.27 -9.18 26.74
CA HIS A 168 -24.50 -9.55 25.32
C HIS A 168 -23.25 -10.11 24.65
N ARG A 169 -22.11 -9.42 24.76
CA ARG A 169 -20.90 -9.81 24.05
C ARG A 169 -19.67 -9.51 24.88
N TYR A 170 -18.96 -10.57 25.21
CA TYR A 170 -17.72 -10.55 25.98
C TYR A 170 -16.55 -10.93 25.09
N GLY A 171 -15.38 -10.43 25.45
CA GLY A 171 -14.09 -10.76 24.86
C GLY A 171 -13.14 -11.18 25.93
N THR A 172 -12.17 -11.98 25.51
CA THR A 172 -11.14 -12.53 26.38
C THR A 172 -9.78 -12.14 25.81
N ILE A 173 -8.96 -11.50 26.64
CA ILE A 173 -7.55 -11.27 26.36
C ILE A 173 -6.81 -12.45 26.97
N VAL A 174 -6.01 -13.11 26.15
CA VAL A 174 -5.08 -14.15 26.60
C VAL A 174 -3.68 -13.59 26.38
N CYS A 175 -2.90 -13.49 27.46
CA CYS A 175 -1.51 -13.07 27.41
C CYS A 175 -0.60 -14.11 28.06
N ASP A 176 0.67 -14.07 27.66
CA ASP A 176 1.73 -14.80 28.36
C ASP A 176 2.34 -13.87 29.40
N LEU A 177 2.17 -14.17 30.69
CA LEU A 177 2.67 -13.33 31.77
C LEU A 177 4.20 -13.32 31.88
N GLU A 178 4.88 -14.26 31.24
CA GLU A 178 6.35 -14.30 31.20
C GLU A 178 6.93 -13.46 30.05
N ARG A 179 6.10 -12.97 29.12
CA ARG A 179 6.53 -12.15 27.97
C ARG A 179 6.02 -10.72 28.15
N ARG A 180 6.93 -9.77 28.38
CA ARG A 180 6.63 -8.33 28.50
C ARG A 180 6.36 -7.68 27.15
#